data_AF-A0AAE1KNW3-F1
#
_entry.id   AF-A0AAE1KNW3-F1
#
_cell.length_a   1.000
_cell.length_b   1.000
_cell.length_c   1.000
_cell.angle_alpha   90.00
_cell.angle_beta   90.00
_cell.angle_gamma   90.00
#
_symmetry.space_group_name_H-M   'P 1'
#
loop_
_entity.id
_entity.type
_entity.pdbx_description
1 polymer ?
#
loop_
_entity_poly.entity_id
_entity_poly.type
_entity_poly.pdbx_seq_one_letter_code
_entity_poly.pdbx_strand_id
1 'polypeptide(L)'
;MTMGDHAPNAPVASLVFPVLIRPILAQIERENVASSQTLRAALSRVETTHPGFTYELVMGLVRKADLSVNMNESILRLQGSVNDTDSGDYRVTRTEDAFQELNRKSANLKRILSRIPDEITDRKTFLETIKEIASAIKKLLDAVSEVSQYIPGTQGKQSLEHRKRDFVKHSKKFSNTLKEYFKEGQANAVFVSATYLIHQTNLIMLTVKDKCE
;
A
#
# COMPACT_ATOMS: atom_id res chain seq x y z
N MET A 1 1.57 19.93 -11.60
CA MET A 1 0.15 19.52 -11.57
C MET A 1 0.09 18.06 -12.00
N THR A 2 -0.01 17.14 -11.05
CA THR A 2 0.01 15.70 -11.33
C THR A 2 -1.43 15.19 -11.50
N MET A 3 -1.78 14.87 -12.75
CA MET A 3 -2.99 14.15 -13.16
C MET A 3 -2.95 12.69 -12.68
N GLY A 4 -2.88 12.46 -11.36
CA GLY A 4 -2.77 11.11 -10.76
C GLY A 4 -3.78 10.82 -9.66
N ASP A 5 -4.34 11.84 -9.01
CA ASP A 5 -5.13 11.68 -7.78
C ASP A 5 -6.63 11.35 -7.99
N HIS A 6 -7.07 11.19 -9.25
CA HIS A 6 -8.50 11.03 -9.58
C HIS A 6 -8.87 9.84 -10.46
N ALA A 7 -7.95 8.90 -10.72
CA ALA A 7 -8.34 7.65 -11.38
C ALA A 7 -9.09 6.74 -10.38
N PRO A 8 -10.28 6.21 -10.70
CA PRO A 8 -11.07 5.36 -9.79
C PRO A 8 -10.35 4.09 -9.31
N ASN A 9 -9.26 3.70 -9.99
CA ASN A 9 -8.41 2.55 -9.65
C ASN A 9 -6.98 2.92 -9.19
N ALA A 10 -6.69 4.20 -8.95
CA ALA A 10 -5.35 4.69 -8.60
C ALA A 10 -4.60 3.88 -7.51
N PRO A 11 -5.20 3.51 -6.36
CA PRO A 11 -4.47 2.82 -5.31
C PRO A 11 -4.16 1.37 -5.71
N VAL A 12 -5.11 0.63 -6.30
CA VAL A 12 -4.88 -0.74 -6.78
C VAL A 12 -3.82 -0.74 -7.87
N ALA A 13 -3.92 0.17 -8.83
CA ALA A 13 -3.00 0.26 -9.95
C ALA A 13 -1.55 0.42 -9.46
N SER A 14 -1.33 1.32 -8.49
CA SER A 14 -0.02 1.54 -7.88
C SER A 14 0.55 0.33 -7.10
N LEU A 15 -0.31 -0.61 -6.72
CA LEU A 15 0.05 -1.78 -5.92
C LEU A 15 0.25 -3.05 -6.76
N VAL A 16 -0.30 -3.13 -7.96
CA VAL A 16 -0.16 -4.34 -8.81
C VAL A 16 1.31 -4.68 -9.06
N PHE A 17 2.14 -3.71 -9.42
CA PHE A 17 3.55 -3.97 -9.66
C PHE A 17 4.29 -4.49 -8.42
N PRO A 18 4.28 -3.77 -7.27
CA PRO A 18 5.03 -4.20 -6.08
C PRO A 18 4.42 -5.44 -5.38
N VAL A 19 3.09 -5.62 -5.41
CA VAL A 19 2.41 -6.67 -4.63
C VAL A 19 2.18 -7.95 -5.43
N LEU A 20 1.95 -7.85 -6.74
CA LEU A 20 1.65 -9.02 -7.59
C LEU A 20 2.82 -9.37 -8.52
N ILE A 21 3.30 -8.41 -9.31
CA ILE A 21 4.29 -8.72 -10.35
C ILE A 21 5.68 -8.98 -9.76
N ARG A 22 6.15 -8.19 -8.79
CA ARG A 22 7.47 -8.38 -8.21
C ARG A 22 7.66 -9.77 -7.57
N PRO A 23 6.73 -10.29 -6.74
CA PRO A 23 6.85 -11.65 -6.23
C PRO A 23 6.89 -12.72 -7.33
N ILE A 24 6.12 -12.55 -8.41
CA ILE A 24 6.15 -13.46 -9.56
C ILE A 24 7.53 -13.43 -10.25
N LEU A 25 8.10 -12.24 -10.46
CA LEU A 25 9.44 -12.10 -11.02
C LEU A 25 10.52 -12.72 -10.13
N ALA A 26 10.41 -12.58 -8.81
CA ALA A 26 11.32 -13.22 -7.86
C ALA A 26 11.21 -14.76 -7.90
N GLN A 27 10.01 -15.30 -8.19
CA GLN A 27 9.84 -16.72 -8.42
C GLN A 27 10.50 -17.16 -9.74
N ILE A 28 10.30 -16.41 -10.83
CA ILE A 28 10.94 -16.68 -12.13
C ILE A 28 12.46 -16.60 -12.04
N GLU A 29 13.00 -15.71 -11.21
CA GLU A 29 14.45 -15.53 -11.02
C GLU A 29 15.13 -16.82 -10.53
N ARG A 30 14.42 -17.67 -9.78
CA ARG A 30 14.92 -18.98 -9.32
C ARG A 30 15.15 -19.96 -10.47
N GLU A 31 14.44 -19.79 -11.58
CA GLU A 31 14.54 -20.64 -12.77
C GLU A 31 15.43 -19.99 -13.84
N ASN A 32 15.28 -18.69 -14.06
CA ASN A 32 16.02 -17.93 -15.06
C ASN A 32 16.25 -16.48 -14.62
N VAL A 33 17.44 -16.24 -14.08
CA VAL A 33 17.87 -14.92 -13.61
C VAL A 33 17.84 -13.88 -14.73
N ALA A 34 18.39 -14.19 -15.90
CA ALA A 34 18.50 -13.23 -17.01
C ALA A 34 17.13 -12.77 -17.53
N SER A 35 16.20 -13.70 -17.70
CA SER A 35 14.82 -13.41 -18.13
C SER A 35 14.08 -12.59 -17.08
N SER A 36 14.19 -12.96 -15.80
CA SER A 36 13.55 -12.22 -14.70
C SER A 36 14.06 -10.77 -14.63
N GLN A 37 15.38 -10.57 -14.70
CA GLN A 37 15.97 -9.23 -14.67
C GLN A 37 15.56 -8.38 -15.88
N THR A 38 15.49 -8.99 -17.08
CA THR A 38 15.02 -8.29 -18.30
C THR A 38 13.57 -7.85 -18.16
N LEU A 39 12.68 -8.74 -17.70
CA LEU A 39 11.27 -8.43 -17.48
C LEU A 39 11.09 -7.38 -16.39
N ARG A 40 11.82 -7.51 -15.27
CA ARG A 40 11.78 -6.54 -14.16
C ARG A 40 12.19 -5.14 -14.63
N ALA A 41 13.27 -5.03 -15.39
CA ALA A 41 13.75 -3.75 -15.89
C ALA A 41 12.75 -3.11 -16.87
N ALA A 42 12.20 -3.89 -17.80
CA ALA A 42 11.22 -3.41 -18.77
C ALA A 42 9.92 -2.95 -18.10
N LEU A 43 9.35 -3.80 -17.21
CA LEU A 43 8.10 -3.51 -16.51
C LEU A 43 8.24 -2.34 -15.53
N SER A 44 9.37 -2.24 -14.82
CA SER A 44 9.64 -1.09 -13.95
C SER A 44 9.73 0.23 -14.74
N ARG A 45 10.41 0.19 -15.90
CA ARG A 45 10.57 1.37 -16.77
C ARG A 45 9.24 1.85 -17.35
N VAL A 46 8.43 0.93 -17.87
CA VAL A 46 7.12 1.29 -18.43
C VAL A 46 6.18 1.78 -17.34
N GLU A 47 6.17 1.17 -16.15
CA GLU A 47 5.33 1.62 -15.03
C GLU A 47 5.72 3.03 -14.56
N THR A 48 7.03 3.33 -14.56
CA THR A 48 7.52 4.68 -14.22
C THR A 48 7.10 5.72 -15.26
N THR A 49 7.12 5.36 -16.55
CA THR A 49 6.81 6.27 -17.67
C THR A 49 5.29 6.40 -17.89
N HIS A 50 4.55 5.34 -17.63
CA HIS A 50 3.12 5.19 -17.82
C HIS A 50 2.49 4.49 -16.60
N PRO A 51 2.28 5.22 -15.48
CA PRO A 51 1.69 4.66 -14.27
C PRO A 51 0.34 4.00 -14.55
N GLY A 52 0.14 2.78 -14.02
CA GLY A 52 -1.05 1.96 -14.25
C GLY A 52 -0.94 0.99 -15.43
N PHE A 53 0.14 1.03 -16.21
CA PHE A 53 0.36 0.07 -17.30
C PHE A 53 0.28 -1.38 -16.82
N THR A 54 0.95 -1.69 -15.71
CA THR A 54 0.98 -3.04 -15.15
C THR A 54 -0.41 -3.53 -14.74
N TYR A 55 -1.25 -2.63 -14.21
CA TYR A 55 -2.63 -2.94 -13.89
C TYR A 55 -3.44 -3.28 -15.14
N GLU A 56 -3.35 -2.47 -16.19
CA GLU A 56 -4.04 -2.74 -17.46
C GLU A 56 -3.56 -4.03 -18.11
N LEU A 57 -2.26 -4.33 -18.04
CA LEU A 57 -1.70 -5.59 -18.51
C LEU A 57 -2.33 -6.78 -17.77
N VAL A 58 -2.35 -6.74 -16.43
CA VAL A 58 -2.96 -7.80 -15.60
C VAL A 58 -4.45 -7.94 -15.88
N MET A 59 -5.18 -6.83 -15.98
CA MET A 59 -6.61 -6.86 -16.32
C MET A 59 -6.86 -7.42 -17.72
N GLY A 60 -5.99 -7.12 -18.68
CA GLY A 60 -6.03 -7.73 -20.01
C GLY A 60 -5.88 -9.25 -19.97
N LEU A 61 -4.97 -9.77 -19.14
CA LEU A 61 -4.79 -11.21 -18.94
C LEU A 61 -6.00 -11.86 -18.24
N VAL A 62 -6.52 -11.23 -17.18
CA VAL A 62 -7.72 -11.70 -16.45
C VAL A 62 -8.92 -11.80 -17.39
N ARG A 63 -9.17 -10.77 -18.21
CA ARG A 63 -10.25 -10.77 -19.22
C ARG A 63 -10.04 -11.84 -20.28
N LYS A 64 -8.81 -12.02 -20.77
CA LYS A 64 -8.49 -13.05 -21.78
C LYS A 64 -8.67 -14.47 -21.24
N ALA A 65 -8.47 -14.67 -19.94
CA ALA A 65 -8.67 -15.94 -19.25
C ALA A 65 -10.12 -16.18 -18.82
N ASP A 66 -11.04 -15.26 -19.11
CA ASP A 66 -12.46 -15.31 -18.67
C ASP A 66 -12.62 -15.45 -17.14
N LEU A 67 -11.76 -14.76 -16.39
CA LEU A 67 -11.78 -14.77 -14.93
C LEU A 67 -12.49 -13.53 -14.39
N SER A 68 -13.41 -13.72 -13.44
CA SER A 68 -14.03 -12.63 -12.68
C SER A 68 -13.29 -12.43 -11.35
N VAL A 69 -12.41 -11.43 -11.30
CA VAL A 69 -11.55 -11.16 -10.14
C VAL A 69 -11.84 -9.78 -9.55
N ASN A 70 -12.10 -9.73 -8.24
CA ASN A 70 -12.04 -8.47 -7.49
C ASN A 70 -10.58 -8.11 -7.20
N MET A 71 -10.03 -7.18 -7.98
CA MET A 71 -8.64 -6.75 -7.81
C MET A 71 -8.37 -6.05 -6.49
N ASN A 72 -9.34 -5.31 -5.93
CA ASN A 72 -9.15 -4.64 -4.63
C ASN A 72 -8.98 -5.68 -3.53
N GLU A 73 -9.88 -6.67 -3.48
CA GLU A 73 -9.81 -7.78 -2.53
C GLU A 73 -8.50 -8.58 -2.70
N SER A 74 -8.18 -8.95 -3.95
CA SER A 74 -7.03 -9.81 -4.26
C SER A 74 -5.71 -9.13 -3.90
N ILE A 75 -5.53 -7.87 -4.30
CA ILE A 75 -4.32 -7.10 -3.96
C ILE A 75 -4.25 -6.83 -2.45
N LEU A 76 -5.38 -6.54 -1.80
CA LEU A 76 -5.41 -6.34 -0.36
C LEU A 76 -4.97 -7.60 0.39
N ARG A 77 -5.47 -8.78 0.01
CA ARG A 77 -5.07 -10.06 0.60
C ARG A 77 -3.57 -10.34 0.35
N LEU A 78 -3.10 -10.16 -0.88
CA LEU A 78 -1.69 -10.37 -1.25
C LEU A 78 -0.73 -9.39 -0.57
N GLN A 79 -1.20 -8.19 -0.17
CA GLN A 79 -0.35 -7.23 0.55
C GLN A 79 0.25 -7.82 1.85
N GLY A 80 -0.44 -8.78 2.48
CA GLY A 80 0.00 -9.44 3.71
C GLY A 80 1.18 -10.40 3.52
N SER A 81 1.38 -10.92 2.31
CA SER A 81 2.45 -11.88 1.98
C SER A 81 3.69 -11.23 1.37
N VAL A 82 3.65 -9.92 1.09
CA VAL A 82 4.83 -9.18 0.61
C VAL A 82 5.83 -9.07 1.76
N ASN A 83 6.99 -9.71 1.61
CA ASN A 83 8.06 -9.62 2.61
C ASN A 83 8.60 -8.19 2.73
N ASP A 84 8.95 -7.79 3.95
CA ASP A 84 9.54 -6.48 4.24
C ASP A 84 10.90 -6.28 3.53
N THR A 85 11.58 -7.37 3.16
CA THR A 85 12.82 -7.38 2.35
C THR A 85 12.57 -7.13 0.86
N ASP A 86 11.45 -7.59 0.31
CA ASP A 86 11.08 -7.38 -1.10
C ASP A 86 10.44 -5.99 -1.33
N SER A 87 10.08 -5.34 -0.22
CA SER A 87 9.57 -3.95 -0.15
C SER A 87 10.68 -2.89 -0.25
N GLY A 88 11.85 -3.23 -0.81
CA GLY A 88 13.05 -2.38 -0.83
C GLY A 88 12.84 -0.97 -1.38
N ASP A 89 11.83 -0.76 -2.22
CA ASP A 89 11.48 0.57 -2.72
C ASP A 89 10.98 1.51 -1.60
N TYR A 90 10.23 0.97 -0.62
CA TYR A 90 9.58 1.74 0.44
C TYR A 90 10.38 1.76 1.75
N ARG A 91 11.21 0.75 2.00
CA ARG A 91 11.96 0.64 3.25
C ARG A 91 13.00 1.77 3.33
N VAL A 92 13.04 2.46 4.46
CA VAL A 92 14.11 3.42 4.79
C VAL A 92 15.29 2.65 5.38
N THR A 93 16.49 2.88 4.85
CA THR A 93 17.74 2.17 5.19
C THR A 93 18.46 2.76 6.40
N ARG A 94 18.10 3.98 6.81
CA ARG A 94 18.60 4.65 8.02
C ARG A 94 18.49 3.80 9.28
N THR A 95 19.57 3.71 10.05
CA THR A 95 19.71 2.79 11.19
C THR A 95 19.13 3.33 12.50
N GLU A 96 18.80 4.62 12.58
CA GLU A 96 18.27 5.21 13.80
C GLU A 96 16.89 4.64 14.17
N ASP A 97 16.64 4.52 15.47
CA ASP A 97 15.47 3.83 16.02
C ASP A 97 14.14 4.39 15.47
N ALA A 98 14.04 5.71 15.29
CA ALA A 98 12.85 6.35 14.73
C ALA A 98 12.50 5.82 13.32
N PHE A 99 13.50 5.60 12.45
CA PHE A 99 13.27 5.07 11.10
C PHE A 99 12.97 3.57 11.11
N GLN A 100 13.65 2.80 11.98
CA GLN A 100 13.35 1.39 12.15
C GLN A 100 11.93 1.17 12.70
N GLU A 101 11.49 2.02 13.63
CA GLU A 101 10.16 1.97 14.17
C GLU A 101 9.11 2.36 13.14
N LEU A 102 9.35 3.40 12.34
CA LEU A 102 8.49 3.77 11.20
C LEU A 102 8.32 2.58 10.23
N ASN A 103 9.41 1.92 9.83
CA ASN A 103 9.37 0.74 8.98
C ASN A 103 8.47 -0.36 9.60
N ARG A 104 8.66 -0.67 10.89
CA ARG A 104 7.87 -1.69 11.61
C ARG A 104 6.38 -1.31 11.69
N LYS A 105 6.06 -0.06 12.04
CA LYS A 105 4.65 0.39 12.15
C LYS A 105 3.95 0.39 10.81
N SER A 106 4.64 0.82 9.75
CA SER A 106 4.15 0.77 8.37
C SER A 106 3.83 -0.65 7.93
N ALA A 107 4.79 -1.57 8.10
CA ALA A 107 4.60 -2.99 7.79
C ALA A 107 3.44 -3.62 8.58
N ASN A 108 3.37 -3.34 9.88
CA ASN A 108 2.31 -3.85 10.75
C ASN A 108 0.92 -3.38 10.32
N LEU A 109 0.76 -2.08 10.02
CA LEU A 109 -0.52 -1.57 9.54
C LEU A 109 -0.96 -2.25 8.23
N LYS A 110 -0.04 -2.39 7.26
CA LYS A 110 -0.33 -3.06 5.98
C LYS A 110 -0.75 -4.52 6.19
N ARG A 111 -0.10 -5.24 7.11
CA ARG A 111 -0.42 -6.64 7.46
C ARG A 111 -1.77 -6.79 8.15
N ILE A 112 -2.15 -5.84 9.01
CA ILE A 112 -3.47 -5.87 9.66
C ILE A 112 -4.56 -5.61 8.61
N LEU A 113 -4.36 -4.60 7.74
CA LEU A 113 -5.30 -4.26 6.67
C LEU A 113 -5.50 -5.42 5.67
N SER A 114 -4.45 -6.20 5.39
CA SER A 114 -4.54 -7.33 4.46
C SER A 114 -5.41 -8.50 4.94
N ARG A 115 -5.75 -8.56 6.23
CA ARG A 115 -6.64 -9.60 6.79
C ARG A 115 -8.13 -9.27 6.61
N ILE A 116 -8.47 -8.04 6.24
CA ILE A 116 -9.86 -7.60 6.08
C ILE A 116 -10.67 -8.54 5.18
N PRO A 117 -10.20 -8.96 3.99
CA PRO A 117 -10.96 -9.87 3.13
C PRO A 117 -11.39 -11.17 3.81
N ASP A 118 -10.57 -11.68 4.73
CA ASP A 118 -10.79 -12.98 5.36
C ASP A 118 -11.58 -12.86 6.67
N GLU A 119 -11.51 -11.71 7.34
CA GLU A 119 -12.15 -11.47 8.64
C GLU A 119 -13.48 -10.71 8.54
N ILE A 120 -13.76 -10.00 7.44
CA ILE A 120 -14.93 -9.10 7.28
C ILE A 120 -16.29 -9.78 7.42
N THR A 121 -16.36 -11.09 7.20
CA THR A 121 -17.59 -11.90 7.31
C THR A 121 -17.90 -12.32 8.75
N ASP A 122 -16.88 -12.48 9.61
CA ASP A 122 -17.07 -12.78 11.03
C ASP A 122 -17.09 -11.48 11.84
N ARG A 123 -18.28 -11.06 12.25
CA ARG A 123 -18.48 -9.76 12.91
C ARG A 123 -17.62 -9.58 14.17
N LYS A 124 -17.43 -10.64 14.96
CA LYS A 124 -16.68 -10.56 16.22
C LYS A 124 -15.19 -10.33 15.94
N THR A 125 -14.61 -11.14 15.08
CA THR A 125 -13.21 -11.03 14.64
C THR A 125 -12.99 -9.69 13.95
N PHE A 126 -13.88 -9.31 13.04
CA PHE A 126 -13.76 -8.04 12.31
C PHE A 126 -13.76 -6.81 13.23
N LEU A 127 -14.56 -6.81 14.30
CA LEU A 127 -14.54 -5.71 15.29
C LEU A 127 -13.21 -5.63 16.04
N GLU A 128 -12.57 -6.75 16.34
CA GLU A 128 -11.21 -6.74 16.91
C GLU A 128 -10.19 -6.23 15.89
N THR A 129 -10.27 -6.66 14.64
CA THR A 129 -9.42 -6.16 13.55
C THR A 129 -9.55 -4.65 13.38
N ILE A 130 -10.76 -4.09 13.46
CA ILE A 130 -10.97 -2.63 13.40
C ILE A 130 -10.25 -1.92 14.55
N LYS A 131 -10.30 -2.46 15.77
CA LYS A 131 -9.56 -1.90 16.93
C LYS A 131 -8.06 -1.97 16.71
N GLU A 132 -7.56 -3.07 16.18
CA GLU A 132 -6.15 -3.24 15.84
C GLU A 132 -5.70 -2.22 14.77
N ILE A 133 -6.51 -2.02 13.71
CA ILE A 133 -6.26 -1.01 12.67
C ILE A 133 -6.19 0.39 13.30
N ALA A 134 -7.15 0.75 14.15
CA ALA A 134 -7.17 2.06 14.80
C ALA A 134 -5.91 2.30 15.66
N SER A 135 -5.49 1.27 16.41
CA SER A 135 -4.26 1.30 17.21
C SER A 135 -3.01 1.42 16.32
N ALA A 136 -2.94 0.66 15.22
CA ALA A 136 -1.81 0.70 14.29
C ALA A 136 -1.71 2.04 13.54
N ILE A 137 -2.84 2.64 13.15
CA ILE A 137 -2.92 3.98 12.55
C ILE A 137 -2.33 5.03 13.50
N LYS A 138 -2.73 5.01 14.78
CA LYS A 138 -2.19 5.93 15.78
C LYS A 138 -0.66 5.77 15.91
N LYS A 139 -0.21 4.53 16.11
CA LYS A 139 1.23 4.21 16.25
C LYS A 139 2.05 4.64 15.02
N LEU A 140 1.51 4.49 13.80
CA LEU A 140 2.16 4.96 12.59
C LEU A 140 2.29 6.48 12.57
N LEU A 141 1.22 7.21 12.91
CA LEU A 141 1.22 8.68 12.95
C LEU A 141 2.18 9.25 14.00
N ASP A 142 2.31 8.57 15.14
CA ASP A 142 3.28 8.92 16.18
C ASP A 142 4.71 8.75 15.64
N ALA A 143 5.04 7.60 15.02
CA ALA A 143 6.35 7.35 14.41
C ALA A 143 6.69 8.32 13.27
N VAL A 144 5.69 8.71 12.44
CA VAL A 144 5.87 9.75 11.40
C VAL A 144 6.24 11.10 12.03
N SER A 145 5.64 11.43 13.18
CA SER A 145 5.92 12.69 13.87
C SER A 145 7.32 12.70 14.49
N GLU A 146 7.80 11.56 14.99
CA GLU A 146 9.19 11.39 15.45
C GLU A 146 10.18 11.56 14.29
N VAL A 147 9.97 10.86 13.17
CA VAL A 147 10.85 10.95 11.99
C VAL A 147 10.87 12.36 11.38
N SER A 148 9.78 13.12 11.47
CA SER A 148 9.73 14.52 11.01
C SER A 148 10.81 15.41 11.65
N GLN A 149 11.28 15.08 12.85
CA GLN A 149 12.36 15.81 13.52
C GLN A 149 13.70 15.67 12.80
N TYR A 150 13.91 14.57 12.08
CA TYR A 150 15.14 14.24 11.36
C TYR A 150 15.16 14.74 9.91
N ILE A 151 14.03 15.25 9.39
CA ILE A 151 13.96 15.77 8.03
C ILE A 151 14.61 17.17 7.96
N PRO A 152 15.62 17.37 7.10
CA PRO A 152 16.27 18.66 6.93
C PRO A 152 15.37 19.64 6.17
N GLY A 153 15.40 20.91 6.60
CA GLY A 153 14.73 22.01 5.93
C GLY A 153 13.20 22.03 6.06
N THR A 154 12.62 23.21 5.85
CA THR A 154 11.18 23.44 6.02
C THR A 154 10.34 22.76 4.93
N GLN A 155 10.85 22.68 3.70
CA GLN A 155 10.11 22.09 2.57
C GLN A 155 9.88 20.58 2.72
N GLY A 156 10.89 19.83 3.21
CA GLY A 156 10.76 18.40 3.48
C GLY A 156 9.73 18.13 4.57
N LYS A 157 9.78 18.89 5.66
CA LYS A 157 8.80 18.80 6.76
C LYS A 157 7.38 19.11 6.30
N GLN A 158 7.19 20.16 5.49
CA GLN A 158 5.88 20.49 4.91
C GLN A 158 5.34 19.39 4.00
N SER A 159 6.23 18.74 3.22
CA SER A 159 5.87 17.62 2.35
C SER A 159 5.38 16.42 3.15
N LEU A 160 6.10 16.05 4.22
CA LEU A 160 5.69 14.96 5.12
C LEU A 160 4.38 15.29 5.84
N GLU A 161 4.23 16.52 6.35
CA GLU A 161 2.99 16.96 7.00
C GLU A 161 1.79 16.96 6.05
N HIS A 162 1.99 17.27 4.76
CA HIS A 162 0.95 17.13 3.75
C HIS A 162 0.51 15.67 3.59
N ARG A 163 1.47 14.72 3.46
CA ARG A 163 1.17 13.28 3.39
C ARG A 163 0.47 12.78 4.64
N LYS A 164 0.86 13.26 5.82
CA LYS A 164 0.20 12.95 7.09
C LYS A 164 -1.26 13.41 7.10
N ARG A 165 -1.56 14.62 6.62
CA ARG A 165 -2.94 15.12 6.49
C ARG A 165 -3.79 14.28 5.53
N ASP A 166 -3.22 13.91 4.38
CA ASP A 166 -3.92 13.08 3.39
C ASP A 166 -4.20 11.67 3.94
N PHE A 167 -3.24 11.08 4.64
CA PHE A 167 -3.45 9.81 5.32
C PHE A 167 -4.58 9.89 6.36
N VAL A 168 -4.61 10.93 7.20
CA VAL A 168 -5.70 11.15 8.17
C VAL A 168 -7.05 11.31 7.46
N LYS A 169 -7.10 12.02 6.33
CA LYS A 169 -8.33 12.15 5.51
C LYS A 169 -8.83 10.78 5.04
N HIS A 170 -7.95 9.92 4.55
CA HIS A 170 -8.32 8.56 4.11
C HIS A 170 -8.67 7.64 5.28
N SER A 171 -8.05 7.79 6.45
CA SER A 171 -8.42 7.08 7.68
C SER A 171 -9.83 7.42 8.16
N LYS A 172 -10.21 8.69 8.08
CA LYS A 172 -11.60 9.13 8.34
C LYS A 172 -12.57 8.55 7.32
N LYS A 173 -12.21 8.57 6.03
CA LYS A 173 -13.03 7.97 4.96
C LYS A 173 -13.25 6.48 5.21
N PHE A 174 -12.20 5.73 5.52
CA PHE A 174 -12.28 4.31 5.89
C PHE A 174 -13.23 4.07 7.06
N SER A 175 -13.14 4.89 8.11
CA SER A 175 -14.04 4.80 9.27
C SER A 175 -15.50 5.04 8.90
N ASN A 176 -15.79 5.97 7.97
CA ASN A 176 -17.14 6.20 7.47
C ASN A 176 -17.64 5.04 6.60
N THR A 177 -16.79 4.51 5.72
CA THR A 177 -17.11 3.34 4.90
C THR A 177 -17.40 2.10 5.74
N LEU A 178 -16.72 1.91 6.87
CA LEU A 178 -17.07 0.85 7.83
C LEU A 178 -18.48 1.04 8.41
N LYS A 179 -18.88 2.27 8.73
CA LYS A 179 -20.24 2.56 9.23
C LYS A 179 -21.31 2.26 8.17
N GLU A 180 -21.03 2.59 6.91
CA GLU A 180 -21.90 2.25 5.77
C GLU A 180 -21.97 0.75 5.56
N TYR A 181 -20.82 0.05 5.61
CA TYR A 181 -20.76 -1.41 5.52
C TYR A 181 -21.64 -2.11 6.57
N PHE A 182 -21.60 -1.67 7.83
CA PHE A 182 -22.45 -2.27 8.87
C PHE A 182 -23.96 -2.02 8.66
N LYS A 183 -24.34 -1.08 7.78
CA LYS A 183 -25.74 -0.82 7.40
C LYS A 183 -26.14 -1.57 6.12
N GLU A 184 -25.28 -1.57 5.11
CA GLU A 184 -25.60 -1.98 3.74
C GLU A 184 -24.95 -3.30 3.31
N GLY A 185 -23.96 -3.80 4.05
CA GLY A 185 -23.27 -5.06 3.77
C GLY A 185 -22.28 -5.03 2.59
N GLN A 186 -22.02 -3.85 2.00
CA GLN A 186 -21.17 -3.70 0.80
C GLN A 186 -19.67 -3.79 1.10
N ALA A 187 -19.12 -5.02 1.14
CA ALA A 187 -17.73 -5.28 1.50
C ALA A 187 -16.69 -4.64 0.55
N ASN A 188 -17.01 -4.53 -0.75
CA ASN A 188 -16.07 -4.01 -1.75
C ASN A 188 -15.63 -2.56 -1.45
N ALA A 189 -16.52 -1.73 -0.93
CA ALA A 189 -16.19 -0.36 -0.55
C ALA A 189 -15.13 -0.32 0.57
N VAL A 190 -15.21 -1.26 1.52
CA VAL A 190 -14.23 -1.42 2.60
C VAL A 190 -12.86 -1.82 2.03
N PHE A 191 -12.84 -2.76 1.07
CA PHE A 191 -11.60 -3.19 0.41
C PHE A 191 -10.92 -2.01 -0.30
N VAL A 192 -11.65 -1.28 -1.15
CA VAL A 192 -11.14 -0.10 -1.84
C VAL A 192 -10.56 0.91 -0.84
N SER A 193 -11.29 1.21 0.23
CA SER A 193 -10.84 2.19 1.22
C SER A 193 -9.63 1.71 2.03
N ALA A 194 -9.49 0.41 2.28
CA ALA A 194 -8.30 -0.16 2.92
C ALA A 194 -7.08 -0.12 1.99
N THR A 195 -7.26 -0.40 0.70
CA THR A 195 -6.20 -0.27 -0.33
C THR A 195 -5.69 1.17 -0.41
N TYR A 196 -6.56 2.17 -0.30
CA TYR A 196 -6.14 3.57 -0.19
C TYR A 196 -5.26 3.84 1.04
N LEU A 197 -5.55 3.24 2.19
CA LEU A 197 -4.71 3.41 3.38
C LEU A 197 -3.31 2.83 3.16
N ILE A 198 -3.20 1.65 2.55
CA ILE A 198 -1.90 1.07 2.18
C ILE A 198 -1.14 2.00 1.23
N HIS A 199 -1.82 2.51 0.20
CA HIS A 199 -1.21 3.44 -0.75
C HIS A 199 -0.69 4.71 -0.05
N GLN A 200 -1.49 5.32 0.82
CA GLN A 200 -1.08 6.51 1.59
C GLN A 200 0.08 6.21 2.55
N THR A 201 0.10 5.03 3.19
CA THR A 201 1.24 4.56 3.98
C THR A 201 2.50 4.48 3.12
N ASN A 202 2.43 3.90 1.92
CA ASN A 202 3.57 3.83 1.01
C ASN A 202 4.06 5.22 0.56
N LEU A 203 3.15 6.17 0.31
CA LEU A 203 3.53 7.56 -0.03
C LEU A 203 4.25 8.28 1.11
N ILE A 204 3.85 8.04 2.36
CA ILE A 204 4.57 8.53 3.54
C ILE A 204 5.99 7.97 3.55
N MET A 205 6.14 6.64 3.39
CA MET A 205 7.43 5.97 3.37
C MET A 205 8.36 6.53 2.28
N LEU A 206 7.84 6.67 1.05
CA LEU A 206 8.59 7.26 -0.08
C LEU A 206 9.02 8.70 0.21
N THR A 207 8.15 9.49 0.83
CA THR A 207 8.47 10.89 1.16
C THR A 207 9.56 10.96 2.23
N VAL A 208 9.51 10.11 3.25
CA VAL A 208 10.57 10.03 4.25
C VAL A 208 11.90 9.63 3.60
N LYS A 209 11.86 8.61 2.74
CA LYS A 209 13.04 8.13 2.01
C LYS A 209 13.67 9.24 1.18
N ASP A 210 12.89 9.87 0.29
CA ASP A 210 13.33 10.98 -0.59
C ASP A 210 13.87 12.20 0.17
N LYS A 211 13.43 12.44 1.41
CA LYS A 211 13.88 13.60 2.22
C LYS A 211 14.98 13.26 3.21
N CYS A 212 15.37 12.00 3.37
CA CYS A 212 16.35 11.56 4.36
C CYS A 212 17.50 10.72 3.80
N GLU A 213 17.41 10.27 2.55
CA GLU A 213 18.42 9.53 1.79
C GLU A 213 18.77 10.28 0.51
#